data_AF-A0A2V9Y7Y7-F1
#
_entry.id   AF-A0A2V9Y7Y7-F1
#
_cell.length_a   1.000
_cell.length_b   1.000
_cell.length_c   1.000
_cell.angle_alpha   90.00
_cell.angle_beta   90.00
_cell.angle_gamma   90.00
#
_symmetry.space_group_name_H-M   'P 1'
#
loop_
_entity.id
_entity.type
_entity.pdbx_description
1 polymer ?
#
loop_
_entity_poly.entity_id
_entity_poly.type
_entity_poly.pdbx_seq_one_letter_code
_entity_poly.pdbx_strand_id
1 'polypeptide(L)'
;MLVQRNSTIALLFLALGLPVFAQSTENAQNDPPADQPVPHRARVQPPCWKQAGMTPDMVNRRWKLEDQQKGRIAQVCTEPSTSAQQKHDKIEQIHADTDRAMAQLIPVKELKAFNRCQSEVDQRRPKTPGEKELGPCGGVIPASTADGSTAPEPEHRHTNTPNNH
;
A
#
# COMPACT_ATOMS: atom_id res chain seq x y z
N MET A 1 7.02 53.42 -12.64
CA MET A 1 6.26 54.04 -11.54
C MET A 1 5.93 52.95 -10.53
N LEU A 2 6.62 52.92 -9.38
CA LEU A 2 6.37 51.98 -8.27
C LEU A 2 5.41 52.65 -7.28
N VAL A 3 4.28 52.02 -6.98
CA VAL A 3 3.30 52.50 -5.99
C VAL A 3 3.56 51.84 -4.64
N GLN A 4 4.31 52.59 -3.83
CA GLN A 4 4.16 52.89 -2.41
C GLN A 4 3.39 51.93 -1.47
N ARG A 5 4.15 51.39 -0.51
CA ARG A 5 3.81 50.79 0.80
C ARG A 5 2.77 51.59 1.57
N ASN A 6 1.88 50.89 2.28
CA ASN A 6 1.35 51.33 3.58
C ASN A 6 1.49 50.21 4.61
N SER A 7 2.34 50.48 5.59
CA SER A 7 2.54 49.73 6.83
C SER A 7 1.37 49.94 7.79
N THR A 8 1.01 48.91 8.57
CA THR A 8 0.59 49.11 9.96
C THR A 8 1.04 47.91 10.79
N ILE A 9 1.98 48.21 11.68
CA ILE A 9 2.58 47.34 12.68
C ILE A 9 1.65 47.39 13.91
N ALA A 10 1.26 46.24 14.45
CA ALA A 10 0.75 46.14 15.81
C ALA A 10 1.62 45.12 16.57
N LEU A 11 2.43 45.66 17.48
CA LEU A 11 3.38 44.96 18.34
C LEU A 11 2.74 44.64 19.69
N LEU A 12 3.19 43.51 20.25
CA LEU A 12 3.41 43.20 21.67
C LEU A 12 2.20 43.05 22.60
N PHE A 13 2.10 41.87 23.24
CA PHE A 13 2.16 41.78 24.71
C PHE A 13 2.88 40.49 25.16
N LEU A 14 4.04 40.69 25.79
CA LEU A 14 4.72 39.74 26.68
C LEU A 14 3.90 39.55 27.96
N ALA A 15 3.82 38.31 28.46
CA ALA A 15 3.67 38.06 29.89
C ALA A 15 4.37 36.75 30.27
N LEU A 16 5.61 36.90 30.75
CA LEU A 16 6.34 35.92 31.55
C LEU A 16 5.69 35.82 32.93
N GLY A 17 5.50 34.61 33.43
CA GLY A 17 5.05 34.35 34.79
C GLY A 17 5.46 32.95 35.26
N LEU A 18 6.70 32.81 35.74
CA LEU A 18 7.08 31.80 36.73
C LEU A 18 7.15 32.53 38.08
N PRO A 19 6.63 31.93 39.16
CA PRO A 19 7.58 31.56 40.21
C PRO A 19 7.22 30.34 41.08
N VAL A 20 8.29 29.80 41.68
CA VAL A 20 8.42 29.30 43.07
C VAL A 20 8.30 27.78 43.34
N PHE A 21 9.35 27.33 44.05
CA PHE A 21 9.73 26.00 44.51
C PHE A 21 8.99 25.53 45.79
N ALA A 22 8.89 24.20 45.87
CA ALA A 22 9.05 23.32 47.04
C ALA A 22 8.06 23.36 48.21
N GLN A 23 7.45 22.20 48.47
CA GLN A 23 7.39 21.60 49.80
C GLN A 23 7.23 20.08 49.68
N SER A 24 8.23 19.37 50.20
CA SER A 24 8.21 17.93 50.42
C SER A 24 7.24 17.61 51.56
N THR A 25 6.30 16.72 51.33
CA THR A 25 5.63 15.96 52.39
C THR A 25 5.66 14.49 52.00
N GLU A 26 6.56 13.77 52.66
CA GLU A 26 6.56 12.33 52.76
C GLU A 26 5.27 11.90 53.47
N ASN A 27 4.41 11.20 52.74
CA ASN A 27 3.31 10.43 53.31
C ASN A 27 3.24 9.12 52.53
N ALA A 28 3.83 8.08 53.11
CA ALA A 28 3.69 6.71 52.64
C ALA A 28 2.23 6.28 52.87
N GLN A 29 1.40 6.36 51.83
CA GLN A 29 0.02 5.88 51.90
C GLN A 29 -0.37 5.27 50.54
N ASN A 30 -0.18 3.94 50.44
CA ASN A 30 -0.71 3.01 49.44
C ASN A 30 -1.46 3.63 48.24
N ASP A 31 -0.72 3.98 47.18
CA ASP A 31 -1.31 4.27 45.87
C ASP A 31 -1.79 2.95 45.20
N PRO A 32 -3.00 2.93 44.60
CA PRO A 32 -3.36 1.87 43.66
C PRO A 32 -2.38 1.89 42.46
N PRO A 33 -2.10 0.74 41.83
CA PRO A 33 -1.12 0.67 40.75
C PRO A 33 -1.41 1.73 39.69
N ALA A 34 -0.38 2.52 39.39
CA ALA A 34 -0.39 3.60 38.43
C ALA A 34 -1.19 3.22 37.17
N ASP A 35 -2.18 4.04 36.87
CA ASP A 35 -2.95 4.03 35.65
C ASP A 35 -1.96 4.12 34.48
N GLN A 36 -1.61 2.97 33.90
CA GLN A 36 -0.74 2.96 32.73
C GLN A 36 -1.47 3.75 31.65
N PRO A 37 -0.81 4.71 30.98
CA PRO A 37 -1.44 5.43 29.88
C PRO A 37 -1.86 4.40 28.84
N VAL A 38 -3.16 4.11 28.77
CA VAL A 38 -3.74 3.28 27.74
C VAL A 38 -3.21 3.84 26.42
N PRO A 39 -2.55 3.03 25.57
CA PRO A 39 -2.07 3.52 24.29
C PRO A 39 -3.27 4.16 23.60
N HIS A 40 -3.17 5.47 23.32
CA HIS A 40 -4.22 6.16 22.58
C HIS A 40 -4.50 5.31 21.34
N ARG A 41 -5.70 4.71 21.26
CA ARG A 41 -6.09 3.91 20.10
C ARG A 41 -5.79 4.76 18.87
N ALA A 42 -4.84 4.30 18.05
CA ALA A 42 -4.50 4.97 16.81
C ALA A 42 -5.83 5.23 16.09
N ARG A 43 -6.12 6.50 15.76
CA ARG A 43 -7.36 6.83 15.02
C ARG A 43 -7.35 5.98 13.76
N VAL A 44 -8.27 5.02 13.69
CA VAL A 44 -8.44 4.19 12.51
C VAL A 44 -8.95 5.11 11.41
N GLN A 45 -8.09 5.45 10.47
CA GLN A 45 -8.50 6.24 9.31
C GLN A 45 -9.52 5.42 8.51
N PRO A 46 -10.60 6.05 8.01
CA PRO A 46 -11.54 5.35 7.15
C PRO A 46 -10.82 4.86 5.89
N PRO A 47 -11.20 3.70 5.35
CA PRO A 47 -10.58 3.18 4.13
C PRO A 47 -10.82 4.10 2.93
N CYS A 48 -9.91 4.07 1.94
CA CYS A 48 -9.92 5.01 0.82
C CYS A 48 -11.24 5.05 0.04
N TRP A 49 -11.92 3.91 -0.13
CA TRP A 49 -13.20 3.86 -0.83
C TRP A 49 -14.29 4.69 -0.11
N LYS A 50 -14.27 4.69 1.23
CA LYS A 50 -15.23 5.45 2.04
C LYS A 50 -14.92 6.95 1.98
N GLN A 51 -13.64 7.32 1.98
CA GLN A 51 -13.21 8.71 1.79
C GLN A 51 -13.54 9.24 0.38
N ALA A 52 -13.52 8.35 -0.62
CA ALA A 52 -13.84 8.65 -2.00
C ALA A 52 -15.34 8.77 -2.30
N GLY A 53 -16.21 8.43 -1.33
CA GLY A 53 -17.66 8.43 -1.51
C GLY A 53 -18.20 7.21 -2.25
N MET A 54 -17.38 6.19 -2.50
CA MET A 54 -17.81 4.97 -3.17
C MET A 54 -18.74 4.15 -2.28
N THR A 55 -19.77 3.57 -2.87
CA THR A 55 -20.65 2.63 -2.17
C THR A 55 -19.99 1.25 -2.04
N PRO A 56 -20.39 0.42 -1.06
CA PRO A 56 -19.92 -0.96 -0.99
C PRO A 56 -20.20 -1.77 -2.26
N ASP A 57 -21.33 -1.53 -2.94
CA ASP A 57 -21.66 -2.20 -4.21
C ASP A 57 -20.68 -1.82 -5.33
N MET A 58 -20.32 -0.54 -5.45
CA MET A 58 -19.29 -0.10 -6.42
C MET A 58 -17.94 -0.78 -6.16
N VAL A 59 -17.53 -0.87 -4.89
CA VAL A 59 -16.29 -1.56 -4.52
C VAL A 59 -16.35 -3.04 -4.89
N ASN A 60 -17.44 -3.72 -4.54
CA ASN A 60 -17.62 -5.14 -4.82
C ASN A 60 -17.64 -5.43 -6.32
N ARG A 61 -18.34 -4.61 -7.11
CA ARG A 61 -18.40 -4.77 -8.56
C ARG A 61 -17.06 -4.45 -9.22
N ARG A 62 -16.33 -3.45 -8.74
CA ARG A 62 -14.98 -3.16 -9.23
C ARG A 62 -14.05 -4.32 -8.95
N TRP A 63 -14.07 -4.88 -7.74
CA TRP A 63 -13.24 -6.02 -7.38
C TRP A 63 -13.51 -7.22 -8.32
N LYS A 64 -14.78 -7.48 -8.68
CA LYS A 64 -15.13 -8.50 -9.68
C LYS A 64 -14.53 -8.23 -11.05
N LEU A 65 -14.52 -6.98 -11.51
CA LEU A 65 -13.91 -6.61 -12.80
C LEU A 65 -12.39 -6.83 -12.79
N GLU A 66 -11.72 -6.43 -11.71
CA GLU A 66 -10.28 -6.64 -11.54
C GLU A 66 -9.91 -8.14 -11.45
N ASP A 67 -10.75 -8.94 -10.80
CA ASP A 67 -10.57 -10.40 -10.73
C ASP A 67 -10.74 -11.06 -12.10
N GLN A 68 -11.80 -10.69 -12.83
CA GLN A 68 -12.02 -11.15 -14.21
C GLN A 68 -10.89 -10.75 -15.16
N GLN A 69 -10.37 -9.52 -15.03
CA GLN A 69 -9.22 -9.05 -15.77
C GLN A 69 -8.00 -9.96 -15.53
N LYS A 70 -7.67 -10.25 -14.27
CA LYS A 70 -6.56 -11.15 -13.93
C LYS A 70 -6.75 -12.53 -14.53
N GLY A 71 -7.96 -13.09 -14.48
CA GLY A 71 -8.29 -14.37 -15.10
C GLY A 71 -8.06 -14.37 -16.62
N ARG A 72 -8.50 -13.31 -17.31
CA ARG A 72 -8.27 -13.14 -18.76
C ARG A 72 -6.79 -13.00 -19.10
N ILE A 73 -6.02 -12.24 -18.31
CA ILE A 73 -4.57 -12.11 -18.50
C ILE A 73 -3.90 -13.48 -18.32
N ALA A 74 -4.22 -14.21 -17.25
CA ALA A 74 -3.68 -15.54 -17.00
C ALA A 74 -3.97 -16.53 -18.16
N GLN A 75 -5.14 -16.42 -18.77
CA GLN A 75 -5.47 -17.18 -19.97
C GLN A 75 -4.55 -16.81 -21.15
N VAL A 76 -4.37 -15.52 -21.45
CA VAL A 76 -3.44 -15.07 -22.51
C VAL A 76 -2.00 -15.58 -22.25
N CYS A 77 -1.58 -15.61 -20.99
CA CYS A 77 -0.25 -16.10 -20.64
C CYS A 77 -0.08 -17.59 -20.96
N THR A 78 -1.14 -18.40 -20.82
CA THR A 78 -1.11 -19.85 -21.10
C THR A 78 -1.52 -20.22 -22.53
N GLU A 79 -1.97 -19.27 -23.35
CA GLU A 79 -2.31 -19.53 -24.75
C GLU A 79 -1.09 -20.07 -25.54
N PRO A 80 -1.23 -21.25 -26.16
CA PRO A 80 -0.20 -21.76 -27.06
C PRO A 80 -0.20 -20.93 -28.35
N SER A 81 0.93 -20.90 -29.06
CA SER A 81 1.05 -20.35 -30.43
C SER A 81 0.81 -18.84 -30.63
N THR A 82 0.76 -18.02 -29.58
CA THR A 82 0.84 -16.54 -29.70
C THR A 82 2.27 -16.05 -29.48
N SER A 83 2.73 -15.12 -30.32
CA SER A 83 4.02 -14.45 -30.10
C SER A 83 3.98 -13.58 -28.83
N ALA A 84 5.14 -13.27 -28.26
CA ALA A 84 5.22 -12.40 -27.08
C ALA A 84 4.55 -11.04 -27.32
N GLN A 85 4.74 -10.46 -28.50
CA GLN A 85 4.09 -9.20 -28.87
C GLN A 85 2.56 -9.34 -28.93
N GLN A 86 2.04 -10.40 -29.53
CA GLN A 86 0.59 -10.64 -29.58
C GLN A 86 -0.01 -10.84 -28.19
N LYS A 87 0.72 -11.48 -27.26
CA LYS A 87 0.29 -11.60 -25.87
C LYS A 87 0.24 -10.23 -25.20
N HIS A 88 1.26 -9.41 -25.40
CA HIS A 88 1.30 -8.04 -24.89
C HIS A 88 0.11 -7.21 -25.39
N ASP A 89 -0.14 -7.20 -26.71
CA ASP A 89 -1.23 -6.44 -27.32
C ASP A 89 -2.62 -6.90 -26.80
N LYS A 90 -2.80 -8.21 -26.61
CA LYS A 90 -4.02 -8.76 -25.99
C LYS A 90 -4.18 -8.32 -24.54
N ILE A 91 -3.11 -8.29 -23.76
CA ILE A 91 -3.14 -7.85 -22.37
C ILE A 91 -3.52 -6.36 -22.29
N GLU A 92 -2.92 -5.51 -23.13
CA GLU A 92 -3.30 -4.09 -23.24
C GLU A 92 -4.78 -3.92 -23.58
N GLN A 93 -5.32 -4.75 -24.48
CA GLN A 93 -6.75 -4.74 -24.78
C GLN A 93 -7.60 -5.14 -23.57
N ILE A 94 -7.19 -6.15 -22.80
CA ILE A 94 -7.88 -6.54 -21.56
C ILE A 94 -7.87 -5.38 -20.55
N HIS A 95 -6.75 -4.66 -20.40
CA HIS A 95 -6.67 -3.45 -19.56
C HIS A 95 -7.68 -2.40 -20.02
N ALA A 96 -7.65 -2.01 -21.30
CA ALA A 96 -8.54 -0.99 -21.84
C ALA A 96 -10.03 -1.33 -21.69
N ASP A 97 -10.41 -2.60 -21.90
CA ASP A 97 -11.79 -3.05 -21.71
C ASP A 97 -12.23 -2.99 -20.25
N THR A 98 -11.34 -3.37 -19.33
CA THR A 98 -11.62 -3.36 -17.89
C THR A 98 -11.75 -1.92 -17.39
N ASP A 99 -10.88 -1.02 -17.84
CA ASP A 99 -10.94 0.41 -17.51
C ASP A 99 -12.23 1.05 -18.00
N ARG A 100 -12.68 0.70 -19.21
CA ARG A 100 -13.97 1.14 -19.75
C ARG A 100 -15.13 0.66 -18.89
N ALA A 101 -15.12 -0.61 -18.45
CA ALA A 101 -16.15 -1.16 -17.57
C ALA A 101 -16.14 -0.49 -16.18
N MET A 102 -14.96 -0.21 -15.62
CA MET A 102 -14.83 0.52 -14.36
C MET A 102 -15.36 1.95 -14.46
N ALA A 103 -15.12 2.65 -15.57
CA ALA A 103 -15.60 4.01 -15.79
C ALA A 103 -17.14 4.11 -15.88
N GLN A 104 -17.82 3.03 -16.27
CA GLN A 104 -19.29 2.96 -16.24
C GLN A 104 -19.84 2.71 -14.83
N LEU A 105 -19.04 2.11 -13.96
CA LEU A 105 -19.44 1.73 -12.60
C LEU A 105 -19.17 2.84 -11.57
N ILE A 106 -18.01 3.51 -11.68
CA ILE A 106 -17.53 4.47 -10.69
C ILE A 106 -17.43 5.85 -11.35
N PRO A 107 -18.16 6.86 -10.83
CA PRO A 107 -18.02 8.23 -11.29
C PRO A 107 -16.56 8.71 -11.23
N VAL A 108 -16.12 9.45 -12.27
CA VAL A 108 -14.73 9.92 -12.41
C VAL A 108 -14.22 10.65 -11.16
N LYS A 109 -15.08 11.44 -10.50
CA LYS A 109 -14.74 12.17 -9.28
C LYS A 109 -14.38 11.23 -8.13
N GLU A 110 -15.15 10.16 -7.93
CA GLU A 110 -14.95 9.18 -6.88
C GLU A 110 -13.70 8.34 -7.17
N LEU A 111 -13.54 7.88 -8.41
CA LEU A 111 -12.36 7.12 -8.82
C LEU A 111 -11.05 7.92 -8.63
N LYS A 112 -11.05 9.21 -9.00
CA LYS A 112 -9.91 10.11 -8.78
C LYS A 112 -9.59 10.30 -7.30
N ALA A 113 -10.62 10.45 -6.46
CA ALA A 113 -10.43 10.58 -5.02
C ALA A 113 -9.88 9.29 -4.39
N PHE A 114 -10.39 8.13 -4.85
CA PHE A 114 -9.89 6.82 -4.44
C PHE A 114 -8.43 6.64 -4.80
N ASN A 115 -8.05 6.89 -6.06
CA ASN A 115 -6.67 6.74 -6.54
C ASN A 115 -5.70 7.65 -5.79
N ARG A 116 -6.10 8.89 -5.49
CA ARG A 116 -5.30 9.80 -4.67
C ARG A 116 -5.05 9.24 -3.27
N CYS A 117 -6.10 8.82 -2.56
CA CYS A 117 -5.96 8.24 -1.24
C CYS A 117 -5.06 6.99 -1.26
N GLN A 118 -5.24 6.10 -2.23
CA GLN A 118 -4.38 4.92 -2.39
C GLN A 118 -2.92 5.30 -2.58
N SER A 119 -2.62 6.26 -3.46
CA SER A 119 -1.25 6.71 -3.70
C SER A 119 -0.58 7.27 -2.44
N GLU A 120 -1.33 7.98 -1.58
CA GLU A 120 -0.83 8.49 -0.30
C GLU A 120 -0.58 7.35 0.70
N VAL A 121 -1.42 6.32 0.69
CA VAL A 121 -1.24 5.11 1.51
C VAL A 121 0.00 4.34 1.04
N ASP A 122 0.16 4.16 -0.27
CA ASP A 122 1.29 3.42 -0.87
C ASP A 122 2.62 4.14 -0.64
N GLN A 123 2.64 5.48 -0.66
CA GLN A 123 3.82 6.27 -0.30
C GLN A 123 4.24 6.11 1.16
N ARG A 124 3.30 5.81 2.05
CA ARG A 124 3.56 5.58 3.48
C ARG A 124 3.99 4.15 3.77
N ARG A 125 3.81 3.22 2.81
CA ARG A 125 4.22 1.83 2.99
C ARG A 125 5.74 1.72 2.81
N PRO A 126 6.44 1.01 3.71
CA PRO A 126 7.85 0.73 3.51
C PRO A 126 8.02 -0.07 2.21
N LYS A 127 8.87 0.41 1.30
CA LYS A 127 9.23 -0.32 0.09
C LYS A 127 10.22 -1.42 0.47
N THR A 128 9.93 -2.66 0.11
CA THR A 128 10.88 -3.77 0.18
C THR A 128 11.93 -3.59 -0.93
N PRO A 129 13.21 -3.40 -0.62
CA PRO A 129 14.25 -3.32 -1.65
C PRO A 129 14.40 -4.70 -2.32
N GLY A 130 14.38 -4.74 -3.66
CA GLY A 130 14.73 -5.94 -4.43
C GLY A 130 13.60 -6.63 -5.19
N GLU A 131 12.36 -6.16 -5.12
CA GLU A 131 11.26 -6.70 -5.94
C GLU A 131 11.34 -6.15 -7.37
N LYS A 132 11.68 -7.00 -8.33
CA LYS A 132 11.53 -6.70 -9.76
C LYS A 132 10.15 -7.19 -10.21
N GLU A 133 9.33 -6.30 -10.77
CA GLU A 133 8.06 -6.70 -11.39
C GLU A 133 8.34 -7.51 -12.67
N LEU A 134 7.82 -8.74 -12.73
CA LEU A 134 8.06 -9.68 -13.85
C LEU A 134 7.05 -9.54 -14.99
N GLY A 135 6.38 -8.38 -15.07
CA GLY A 135 5.35 -8.12 -16.08
C GLY A 135 4.06 -8.93 -15.89
N PRO A 136 3.07 -8.74 -16.77
CA PRO A 136 1.71 -9.25 -16.59
C PRO A 136 1.58 -10.77 -16.75
N CYS A 137 2.52 -11.41 -17.43
CA CYS A 137 2.63 -12.87 -17.51
C CYS A 137 3.72 -13.44 -16.60
N GLY A 138 3.98 -12.77 -15.46
CA GLY A 138 5.08 -13.04 -14.55
C GLY A 138 5.53 -14.50 -14.48
N GLY A 139 6.85 -14.70 -14.57
CA GLY A 139 7.48 -15.98 -14.22
C GLY A 139 7.91 -16.01 -12.76
N VAL A 140 8.45 -17.14 -12.31
CA VAL A 140 9.34 -17.19 -11.14
C VAL A 140 10.76 -17.11 -11.66
N ILE A 141 11.51 -16.07 -11.33
CA ILE A 141 12.98 -16.14 -11.43
C ILE A 141 13.42 -16.91 -10.17
N PRO A 142 13.89 -18.16 -10.27
CA PRO A 142 14.50 -18.81 -9.12
C PRO A 142 15.66 -17.91 -8.66
N ALA A 143 15.78 -17.71 -7.35
CA ALA A 143 16.90 -16.95 -6.79
C ALA A 143 18.21 -17.71 -7.04
N SER A 144 18.83 -17.48 -8.18
CA SER A 144 20.21 -17.91 -8.42
C SER A 144 20.90 -16.95 -9.39
N THR A 145 22.12 -16.59 -8.98
CA THR A 145 23.18 -15.86 -9.70
C THR A 145 22.99 -14.35 -9.89
N ALA A 146 22.94 -13.61 -8.78
CA ALA A 146 23.95 -12.57 -8.64
C ALA A 146 25.29 -13.30 -8.43
N ASP A 147 26.29 -12.90 -9.20
CA ASP A 147 27.67 -13.41 -9.19
C ASP A 147 27.92 -14.76 -9.88
N GLY A 148 28.70 -14.67 -10.96
CA GLY A 148 29.30 -15.82 -11.59
C GLY A 148 30.31 -16.48 -10.65
N SER A 149 30.10 -17.75 -10.35
CA SER A 149 31.16 -18.73 -10.07
C SER A 149 30.52 -20.12 -10.06
N THR A 150 30.93 -20.93 -11.02
CA THR A 150 30.96 -22.41 -11.06
C THR A 150 29.85 -23.20 -10.34
N ALA A 151 29.11 -23.98 -11.14
CA ALA A 151 28.21 -25.05 -10.74
C ALA A 151 28.83 -26.03 -9.72
N PRO A 152 27.96 -26.71 -8.94
CA PRO A 152 27.92 -28.15 -9.07
C PRO A 152 26.50 -28.70 -9.26
N GLU A 153 26.42 -29.73 -10.09
CA GLU A 153 25.27 -30.59 -10.36
C GLU A 153 24.67 -31.18 -9.06
N PRO A 154 23.34 -31.13 -8.83
CA PRO A 154 22.73 -31.86 -7.73
C PRO A 154 22.39 -33.29 -8.18
N GLU A 155 23.14 -34.28 -7.67
CA GLU A 155 22.75 -35.69 -7.67
C GLU A 155 21.39 -35.86 -6.97
N HIS A 156 20.37 -36.26 -7.73
CA HIS A 156 19.11 -36.76 -7.17
C HIS A 156 19.32 -38.17 -6.60
N ARG A 157 19.72 -38.25 -5.32
CA ARG A 157 19.68 -39.50 -4.55
C ARG A 157 18.29 -39.70 -3.95
N HIS A 158 17.45 -40.47 -4.64
CA HIS A 158 16.20 -41.00 -4.07
C HIS A 158 16.54 -42.09 -3.04
N THR A 159 16.45 -41.77 -1.75
CA THR A 159 16.34 -42.81 -0.70
C THR A 159 14.87 -43.02 -0.36
N ASN A 160 14.29 -44.07 -0.94
CA ASN A 160 13.06 -44.68 -0.44
C ASN A 160 13.34 -45.30 0.94
N THR A 161 12.70 -44.77 1.98
CA THR A 161 12.62 -45.45 3.28
C THR A 161 11.35 -46.31 3.29
N PRO A 162 11.44 -47.65 3.45
CA PRO A 162 10.24 -48.46 3.65
C PRO A 162 9.76 -48.29 5.10
N ASN A 163 8.48 -47.93 5.24
CA ASN A 163 7.74 -48.07 6.50
C ASN A 163 7.74 -49.55 6.91
N ASN A 164 8.22 -49.85 8.11
CA ASN A 164 7.97 -51.12 8.77
C ASN A 164 7.11 -50.90 10.01
N HIS A 165 6.21 -51.86 10.20
CA HIS A 165 5.11 -51.97 11.17
C HIS A 165 5.38 -51.52 12.60
#